data_AF-A0A6G6Y5T8-F1
#
_entry.id   AF-A0A6G6Y5T8-F1
#
_cell.length_a   1.000
_cell.length_b   1.000
_cell.length_c   1.000
_cell.angle_alpha   90.00
_cell.angle_beta   90.00
_cell.angle_gamma   90.00
#
_symmetry.space_group_name_H-M   'P 1'
#
loop_
_entity.id
_entity.type
_entity.pdbx_description
1 polymer ?
#
loop_
_entity_poly.entity_id
_entity_poly.type
_entity_poly.pdbx_seq_one_letter_code
_entity_poly.pdbx_strand_id
1 'polypeptide(L)'
;MSSRKFQLLGWIKGYFAEHGVSPATREMAAAIGVSTTRVRALLRRLEAEGLIIRLKGVERGIRLPEMADELSDAEIAIALVARGWKVNPATRSATGAFPDRNLPQLPPLVHIPDIEAGNGDDGKPD
;
A
#
# COMPACT_ATOMS: atom_id res chain seq x y z
N MET A 1 -20.72 5.15 -27.64
CA MET A 1 -21.07 5.61 -26.28
C MET A 1 -19.95 5.20 -25.32
N SER A 2 -19.29 6.16 -24.67
CA SER A 2 -18.30 5.84 -23.62
C SER A 2 -19.02 5.29 -22.39
N SER A 3 -18.64 4.10 -21.95
CA SER A 3 -19.20 3.50 -20.74
C SER A 3 -18.91 4.39 -19.53
N ARG A 4 -19.85 4.50 -18.58
CA ARG A 4 -19.67 5.20 -17.29
C ARG A 4 -18.38 4.80 -16.57
N LYS A 5 -17.91 3.56 -16.79
CA LYS A 5 -16.62 3.05 -16.32
C LYS A 5 -15.44 3.87 -16.87
N PHE A 6 -15.39 4.09 -18.18
CA PHE A 6 -14.30 4.84 -18.82
C PHE A 6 -14.43 6.34 -18.57
N GLN A 7 -15.64 6.86 -18.38
CA GLN A 7 -15.83 8.23 -17.90
C GLN A 7 -15.21 8.43 -16.51
N LEU A 8 -15.38 7.45 -15.61
CA LEU A 8 -14.74 7.47 -14.29
C LEU A 8 -13.22 7.39 -14.39
N LEU A 9 -12.69 6.49 -15.21
CA LEU A 9 -11.25 6.38 -15.40
C LEU A 9 -10.64 7.68 -15.94
N GLY A 10 -11.23 8.26 -16.98
CA GLY A 10 -10.75 9.53 -17.55
C GLY A 10 -10.78 10.67 -16.55
N TRP A 11 -11.85 10.76 -15.74
CA TRP A 11 -11.93 11.77 -14.69
C TRP A 11 -10.88 11.55 -13.60
N ILE A 12 -10.66 10.30 -13.14
CA ILE A 12 -9.62 9.99 -12.15
C ILE A 12 -8.23 10.40 -12.69
N LYS A 13 -7.92 10.09 -13.95
CA LYS A 13 -6.66 10.50 -14.59
C LYS A 13 -6.49 12.03 -14.58
N GLY A 14 -7.53 12.78 -14.96
CA GLY A 14 -7.51 14.25 -14.92
C GLY A 14 -7.33 14.81 -13.51
N TYR A 15 -8.06 14.28 -12.53
CA TYR A 15 -7.94 14.71 -11.13
C TYR A 15 -6.53 14.47 -10.57
N PHE A 16 -5.91 13.34 -10.93
CA PHE A 16 -4.53 13.06 -10.57
C PHE A 16 -3.54 14.06 -11.18
N ALA A 17 -3.70 14.40 -12.46
CA ALA A 17 -2.85 15.37 -13.14
C ALA A 17 -2.97 16.78 -12.54
N GLU A 18 -4.17 17.17 -12.07
CA GLU A 18 -4.42 18.50 -11.51
C GLU A 18 -4.01 18.62 -10.04
N HIS A 19 -4.27 17.59 -9.22
CA HIS A 19 -4.11 17.68 -7.76
C HIS A 19 -2.94 16.85 -7.20
N GLY A 20 -2.37 15.93 -7.98
CA GLY A 20 -1.28 15.05 -7.53
C GLY A 20 -1.69 14.02 -6.46
N VAL A 21 -2.98 13.90 -6.15
CA VAL A 21 -3.50 13.03 -5.10
C VAL A 21 -4.70 12.21 -5.60
N SER A 22 -4.90 11.04 -5.01
CA SER A 22 -6.06 10.19 -5.35
C SER A 22 -7.36 10.85 -4.90
N PRO A 23 -8.40 10.87 -5.75
CA PRO A 23 -9.72 11.38 -5.37
C PRO A 23 -10.40 10.47 -4.35
N ALA A 24 -11.30 11.05 -3.55
CA ALA A 24 -12.19 10.37 -2.64
C ALA A 24 -13.44 9.84 -3.34
N THR A 25 -14.10 8.85 -2.73
CA THR A 25 -15.31 8.24 -3.32
C THR A 25 -16.47 9.21 -3.50
N ARG A 26 -16.57 10.23 -2.62
CA ARG A 26 -17.61 11.27 -2.72
C ARG A 26 -17.36 12.23 -3.87
N GLU A 27 -16.10 12.60 -4.12
CA GLU A 27 -15.71 13.46 -5.24
C GLU A 27 -15.99 12.77 -6.58
N MET A 28 -15.60 11.50 -6.71
CA MET A 28 -15.91 10.69 -7.90
C MET A 28 -17.42 10.56 -8.16
N ALA A 29 -18.21 10.41 -7.10
CA ALA A 29 -19.67 10.33 -7.18
C ALA A 29 -20.27 11.64 -7.69
N ALA A 30 -19.81 12.76 -7.14
CA ALA A 30 -20.25 14.10 -7.55
C ALA A 30 -19.86 14.39 -9.01
N ALA A 31 -18.63 14.08 -9.41
CA ALA A 31 -18.12 14.35 -10.75
C ALA A 31 -18.89 13.63 -11.87
N ILE A 32 -19.38 12.41 -11.60
CA ILE A 32 -20.05 11.58 -12.61
C ILE A 32 -21.57 11.61 -12.46
N GLY A 33 -22.08 12.17 -11.35
CA GLY A 33 -23.51 12.19 -11.04
C GLY A 33 -24.06 10.79 -10.79
N VAL A 34 -23.34 9.97 -10.02
CA VAL A 34 -23.78 8.61 -9.64
C VAL A 34 -23.62 8.39 -8.14
N SER A 35 -24.34 7.42 -7.58
CA SER A 35 -24.22 7.11 -6.16
C SER A 35 -22.83 6.56 -5.80
N THR A 36 -22.39 6.76 -4.57
CA THR A 36 -21.11 6.22 -4.05
C THR A 36 -21.05 4.70 -4.14
N THR A 37 -22.17 4.00 -3.97
CA THR A 37 -22.30 2.55 -4.19
C THR A 37 -22.00 2.18 -5.64
N ARG A 38 -22.52 2.96 -6.60
CA ARG A 38 -22.25 2.75 -8.02
C ARG A 38 -20.79 3.02 -8.36
N VAL A 39 -20.17 4.05 -7.80
CA VAL A 39 -18.73 4.31 -7.94
C VAL A 39 -17.92 3.10 -7.47
N ARG A 40 -18.21 2.55 -6.28
CA ARG A 40 -17.51 1.36 -5.78
C ARG A 40 -17.62 0.16 -6.72
N ALA A 41 -18.78 -0.04 -7.34
CA ALA A 41 -18.98 -1.10 -8.32
C ALA A 41 -18.16 -0.87 -9.61
N LEU A 42 -18.07 0.37 -10.08
CA LEU A 42 -17.25 0.73 -11.23
C LEU A 42 -15.74 0.59 -10.92
N LEU A 43 -15.30 1.03 -9.74
CA LEU A 43 -13.92 0.86 -9.28
C LEU A 43 -13.53 -0.61 -9.20
N ARG A 44 -14.40 -1.49 -8.69
CA ARG A 44 -14.15 -2.95 -8.69
C ARG A 44 -13.94 -3.51 -10.10
N ARG A 45 -14.67 -3.00 -11.09
CA ARG A 45 -14.50 -3.41 -12.50
C ARG A 45 -13.19 -2.90 -13.07
N LEU A 46 -12.85 -1.63 -12.81
CA LEU A 46 -11.57 -1.05 -13.23
C LEU A 46 -10.37 -1.79 -12.58
N GLU A 47 -10.49 -2.18 -11.32
CA GLU A 47 -9.50 -2.97 -10.59
C GLU A 47 -9.35 -4.38 -11.18
N ALA A 48 -10.47 -5.05 -11.47
CA ALA A 48 -10.46 -6.37 -12.11
C ALA A 48 -9.83 -6.37 -13.51
N GLU A 49 -9.95 -5.25 -14.23
CA GLU A 49 -9.33 -5.05 -15.55
C GLU A 49 -7.88 -4.52 -15.47
N GLY A 50 -7.34 -4.32 -14.27
CA GLY A 50 -5.98 -3.82 -14.08
C GLY A 50 -5.77 -2.35 -14.48
N LEU A 51 -6.85 -1.57 -14.65
CA LEU A 51 -6.78 -0.15 -15.02
C LEU A 51 -6.53 0.76 -13.82
N ILE A 52 -6.81 0.27 -12.60
CA ILE A 52 -6.50 0.93 -11.33
C ILE A 52 -6.03 -0.10 -10.31
N ILE A 53 -5.26 0.34 -9.33
CA ILE A 53 -4.91 -0.45 -8.14
C ILE A 53 -5.51 0.23 -6.91
N ARG A 54 -6.02 -0.55 -5.96
CA ARG A 54 -6.59 -0.04 -4.70
C ARG A 54 -5.87 -0.61 -3.48
N LEU A 55 -5.35 0.29 -2.66
CA LEU A 55 -4.81 -0.05 -1.34
C LEU A 55 -5.96 -0.16 -0.33
N LYS A 56 -6.10 -1.33 0.30
CA LYS A 56 -7.12 -1.57 1.34
C LYS A 56 -6.72 -0.85 2.63
N GLY A 57 -7.68 -0.25 3.31
CA GLY A 57 -7.47 0.42 4.60
C GLY A 57 -6.80 1.80 4.51
N VAL A 58 -6.46 2.26 3.31
CA VAL A 58 -5.81 3.57 3.10
C VAL A 58 -6.81 4.56 2.51
N GLU A 59 -7.00 5.69 3.17
CA GLU A 59 -7.74 6.81 2.59
C GLU A 59 -6.99 7.33 1.36
N ARG A 60 -7.71 7.60 0.25
CA ARG A 60 -7.10 8.00 -1.03
C ARG A 60 -6.09 6.97 -1.58
N GLY A 61 -6.38 5.68 -1.40
CA GLY A 61 -5.52 4.58 -1.84
C GLY A 61 -5.65 4.15 -3.32
N ILE A 62 -6.17 4.98 -4.22
CA ILE A 62 -6.24 4.63 -5.66
C ILE A 62 -4.88 4.93 -6.29
N ARG A 63 -4.40 4.04 -7.16
CA ARG A 63 -3.20 4.22 -7.98
C ARG A 63 -3.54 3.89 -9.43
N LEU A 64 -2.90 4.61 -10.35
CA LEU A 64 -3.01 4.38 -11.78
C LEU A 64 -1.72 3.68 -12.26
N PRO A 65 -1.79 2.45 -12.77
CA PRO A 65 -0.62 1.73 -13.28
C PRO A 65 0.13 2.52 -14.36
N GLU A 66 -0.60 3.11 -15.32
CA GLU A 66 0.01 3.92 -16.40
C GLU A 66 0.80 5.14 -15.88
N MET A 67 0.41 5.73 -14.74
CA MET A 67 1.18 6.86 -14.17
C MET A 67 2.45 6.39 -13.46
N ALA A 68 2.56 5.12 -13.07
CA ALA A 68 3.81 4.56 -12.59
C ALA A 68 4.81 4.35 -13.73
N ASP A 69 4.31 4.15 -14.96
CA ASP A 69 5.09 3.97 -16.19
C ASP A 69 5.56 5.30 -16.82
N GLU A 70 5.19 6.47 -16.26
CA GLU A 70 5.64 7.77 -16.77
C GLU A 70 7.15 7.99 -16.57
N LEU A 71 7.77 7.28 -15.61
CA LEU A 71 9.22 7.15 -15.56
C LEU A 71 9.63 5.83 -16.20
N SER A 72 10.55 5.91 -17.15
CA SER A 72 11.20 4.72 -17.68
C SER A 72 11.89 3.92 -16.56
N ASP A 73 11.98 2.60 -16.73
CA ASP A 73 12.74 1.71 -15.83
C ASP A 73 14.17 2.26 -15.57
N ALA A 74 14.74 2.96 -16.55
CA ALA A 74 16.04 3.62 -16.45
C ALA A 74 16.03 4.82 -15.48
N GLU A 75 15.04 5.70 -15.56
CA GLU A 75 14.92 6.86 -14.66
C GLU A 75 14.65 6.43 -13.22
N ILE A 76 13.82 5.39 -13.04
CA ILE A 76 13.58 4.78 -11.73
C ILE A 76 14.87 4.18 -11.18
N ALA A 77 15.63 3.44 -12.01
CA ALA A 77 16.90 2.86 -11.60
C ALA A 77 17.92 3.94 -11.19
N ILE A 78 18.02 5.03 -11.96
CA ILE A 78 18.91 6.17 -11.63
C ILE A 78 18.50 6.80 -10.30
N ALA A 79 17.21 7.07 -10.10
CA ALA A 79 16.70 7.67 -8.87
C ALA A 79 16.92 6.77 -7.63
N LEU A 80 16.82 5.45 -7.79
CA LEU A 80 17.11 4.47 -6.74
C LEU A 80 18.61 4.41 -6.43
N VAL A 81 19.47 4.36 -7.45
CA VAL A 81 20.94 4.37 -7.30
C VAL A 81 21.40 5.65 -6.61
N ALA A 82 20.86 6.81 -6.99
CA ALA A 82 21.14 8.09 -6.33
C ALA A 82 20.77 8.09 -4.83
N ARG A 83 19.81 7.26 -4.43
CA ARG A 83 19.39 7.05 -3.03
C ARG A 83 20.15 5.90 -2.34
N GLY A 84 21.24 5.40 -2.94
CA GLY A 84 22.09 4.36 -2.39
C GLY A 84 21.58 2.93 -2.59
N TRP A 85 20.53 2.72 -3.39
CA TRP A 85 20.05 1.37 -3.70
C TRP A 85 20.92 0.69 -4.75
N LYS A 86 21.13 -0.61 -4.60
CA LYS A 86 21.72 -1.44 -5.66
C LYS A 86 20.59 -2.01 -6.51
N VAL A 87 20.45 -1.53 -7.74
CA VAL A 87 19.41 -1.97 -8.68
C VAL A 87 19.99 -2.99 -9.66
N ASN A 88 19.35 -4.13 -9.80
CA ASN A 88 19.60 -5.11 -10.86
C ASN A 88 18.54 -4.93 -11.96
N PRO A 89 18.89 -4.35 -13.12
CA PRO A 89 17.94 -4.09 -14.19
C PRO A 89 17.47 -5.39 -14.88
N ALA A 90 18.27 -6.45 -14.92
CA ALA A 90 17.91 -7.71 -15.56
C ALA A 90 16.81 -8.48 -14.81
N THR A 91 16.74 -8.30 -13.49
CA THR A 91 15.74 -8.96 -12.63
C THR A 91 14.71 -8.00 -12.03
N ARG A 92 14.75 -6.71 -12.43
CA ARG A 92 13.92 -5.63 -11.84
C ARG A 92 13.90 -5.65 -10.32
N SER A 93 15.04 -5.95 -9.70
CA SER A 93 15.17 -6.08 -8.25
C SER A 93 16.03 -4.94 -7.71
N ALA A 94 15.63 -4.33 -6.60
CA ALA A 94 16.43 -3.32 -5.92
C ALA A 94 16.69 -3.76 -4.47
N THR A 95 17.96 -3.77 -4.09
CA THR A 95 18.39 -4.05 -2.71
C THR A 95 18.75 -2.74 -2.05
N GLY A 96 18.05 -2.42 -0.95
CA GLY A 96 18.29 -1.20 -0.20
C GLY A 96 19.68 -1.16 0.41
N ALA A 97 20.21 0.05 0.61
CA ALA A 97 21.27 0.28 1.57
C ALA A 97 20.67 0.05 2.97
N PHE A 98 20.61 -1.19 3.42
CA PHE A 98 20.39 -1.47 4.84
C PHE A 98 21.47 -0.73 5.64
N PRO A 99 21.14 0.00 6.72
CA PRO A 99 22.15 0.38 7.68
C PRO A 99 22.63 -0.91 8.35
N ASP A 100 23.92 -1.20 8.16
CA ASP A 100 24.69 -2.29 8.75
C ASP A 100 24.18 -3.73 8.61
N ARG A 101 24.89 -4.51 7.78
CA ARG A 101 24.95 -5.99 7.90
C ARG A 101 25.58 -6.47 9.22
N ASN A 102 25.97 -5.54 10.08
CA ASN A 102 26.62 -5.78 11.36
C ASN A 102 25.67 -5.46 12.53
N LEU A 103 24.38 -5.79 12.36
CA LEU A 103 23.45 -5.80 13.49
C LEU A 103 23.97 -6.81 14.52
N PRO A 104 24.17 -6.40 15.78
CA PRO A 104 24.50 -7.36 16.83
C PRO A 104 23.40 -8.41 16.89
N GLN A 105 23.79 -9.68 16.90
CA GLN A 105 22.82 -10.76 17.08
C GLN A 105 22.14 -10.56 18.43
N LEU A 106 20.82 -10.39 18.41
CA LEU A 106 20.04 -10.33 19.65
C LEU A 106 20.22 -11.68 20.37
N PRO A 107 20.41 -11.68 21.69
CA PRO A 107 20.44 -12.92 22.45
C PRO A 107 19.12 -13.68 22.25
N PRO A 108 19.16 -15.04 22.24
CA PRO A 108 17.95 -15.84 22.13
C PRO A 108 16.98 -15.48 23.26
N LEU A 109 15.70 -15.36 22.93
CA LEU A 109 14.66 -15.09 23.91
C LEU A 109 14.61 -16.25 24.91
N VAL A 110 14.91 -15.96 26.17
CA VAL A 110 14.76 -16.91 27.26
C VAL A 110 13.32 -16.88 27.71
N HIS A 111 12.65 -18.03 27.64
CA HIS A 111 11.32 -18.21 28.20
C HIS A 111 11.39 -18.04 29.73
N ILE A 112 10.76 -16.99 30.24
CA ILE A 112 10.57 -16.81 31.68
C ILE A 112 9.33 -17.64 32.03
N PRO A 113 9.45 -18.68 32.88
CA PRO A 113 8.29 -19.49 33.26
C PRO A 113 7.26 -18.61 33.99
N ASP A 114 5.98 -18.91 33.76
CA ASP A 114 4.90 -18.26 34.48
C ASP A 114 5.10 -18.48 35.98
N ILE A 115 5.08 -17.39 36.73
CA ILE A 115 5.19 -17.43 38.19
C ILE A 115 3.84 -17.99 38.67
N GLU A 116 3.83 -19.24 39.14
CA GLU A 116 2.65 -19.80 39.81
C GLU A 116 2.30 -18.89 40.99
N ALA A 117 1.21 -18.14 40.85
CA ALA A 117 0.64 -17.35 41.93
C ALA A 117 0.34 -18.32 43.08
N GLY A 118 0.99 -18.11 44.21
CA GLY A 118 0.98 -19.04 45.34
C GLY A 118 -0.43 -19.51 45.71
N ASN A 119 -0.59 -20.83 45.78
CA ASN A 119 -1.68 -21.44 46.53
C ASN A 119 -1.48 -21.05 47.99
N GLY A 120 -2.21 -20.03 48.44
CA GLY A 120 -2.56 -19.91 49.84
C GLY A 120 -3.44 -21.11 50.17
N ASP A 121 -2.94 -22.01 51.00
CA ASP A 121 -3.79 -22.94 51.73
C ASP A 121 -3.51 -22.81 53.22
N ASP A 122 -4.62 -22.60 53.91
CA ASP A 122 -4.74 -22.13 55.27
C ASP A 122 -4.28 -23.16 56.30
N GLY A 123 -3.85 -22.65 57.45
CA GLY A 123 -3.29 -23.46 58.52
C GLY A 123 -4.30 -24.36 59.23
N LYS A 124 -3.76 -25.43 59.81
CA LYS A 124 -4.25 -26.00 61.06
C LYS A 124 -3.10 -26.70 61.81
N PRO A 125 -2.77 -26.28 63.04
CA PRO A 125 -1.98 -27.09 63.97
C PRO A 125 -2.92 -27.92 64.86
N ASP A 126 -2.53 -29.18 65.10
CA ASP A 126 -2.99 -30.00 66.24
C ASP A 126 -2.04 -29.79 67.43
#